data_AF-A0A7Z9WDY5-F1
#
_entry.id   AF-A0A7Z9WDY5-F1
#
_cell.length_a   1.000
_cell.length_b   1.000
_cell.length_c   1.000
_cell.angle_alpha   90.00
_cell.angle_beta   90.00
_cell.angle_gamma   90.00
#
_symmetry.space_group_name_H-M   'P 1'
#
loop_
_entity.id
_entity.type
_entity.pdbx_description
1 polymer ?
#
loop_
_entity_poly.entity_id
_entity_poly.type
_entity_poly.pdbx_seq_one_letter_code
_entity_poly.pdbx_strand_id
1 'polypeptide(L)'
;NSEIFEGTKDVLLESAYFDPTTIRRGCKSLGLSTESSYRFERGIDMEGVTRAIDRAASLILVLAGGKVAKGIIDVYPKRFAPPRIRIRTSRTNKILGTRLSGKVIKTRLQDLGMKVLEKGRGLYEVIPPSYRVDLQREVDLIEEVARMVGYQNVPVTIPCIRATEEGERREDLLRDKIKEIMRGMGFSEVITYSFISPDSVELLDSGGEGLSLKSFVKIMNPLTREQSVMRTSLLPGLLSVLRSNLARAEKGIKIFEWGKVFFHTEKELPLEEYWVGACVCGLYRPRRWYERDRVVDFFDIKGAAELLLEGLGFGSLSFKRDARHPAYDPDLSARIFSQGKEIGRCGKILPRV
;
A
#
# COMPACT_ATOMS: atom_id res chain seq x y z
N ASN A 1 -38.15 -13.47 14.39
CA ASN A 1 -39.32 -14.34 14.67
C ASN A 1 -38.97 -15.81 14.97
N SER A 2 -37.76 -16.13 15.41
CA SER A 2 -37.35 -17.51 15.75
C SER A 2 -36.43 -17.59 16.97
N GLU A 3 -36.26 -16.47 17.67
CA GLU A 3 -35.39 -16.37 18.84
C GLU A 3 -36.10 -16.85 20.11
N ILE A 4 -35.31 -17.24 21.12
CA ILE A 4 -35.82 -17.65 22.43
C ILE A 4 -36.35 -16.40 23.15
N PHE A 5 -37.46 -16.57 23.88
CA PHE A 5 -38.05 -15.55 24.75
C PHE A 5 -38.54 -16.22 26.05
N GLU A 6 -39.00 -15.44 27.03
CA GLU A 6 -39.36 -15.94 28.38
C GLU A 6 -40.40 -17.08 28.38
N GLY A 7 -41.28 -17.13 27.38
CA GLY A 7 -42.30 -18.18 27.25
C GLY A 7 -41.85 -19.43 26.49
N THR A 8 -40.60 -19.50 26.01
CA THR A 8 -40.10 -20.65 25.26
C THR A 8 -40.02 -21.89 26.14
N LYS A 9 -40.62 -23.00 25.70
CA LYS A 9 -40.64 -24.29 26.40
C LYS A 9 -39.83 -25.38 25.69
N ASP A 10 -39.79 -25.30 24.36
CA ASP A 10 -39.10 -26.26 23.50
C ASP A 10 -38.04 -25.51 22.68
N VAL A 11 -36.83 -26.05 22.64
CA VAL A 11 -35.68 -25.43 21.97
C VAL A 11 -35.08 -26.42 20.99
N LEU A 12 -34.90 -26.00 19.74
CA LEU A 12 -34.10 -26.70 18.75
C LEU A 12 -32.67 -26.13 18.80
N LEU A 13 -31.68 -26.99 19.05
CA LEU A 13 -30.28 -26.59 19.03
C LEU A 13 -29.71 -26.79 17.63
N GLU A 14 -29.01 -25.76 17.13
CA GLU A 14 -28.24 -25.81 15.91
C GLU A 14 -26.75 -25.76 16.23
N SER A 15 -25.99 -26.67 15.63
CA SER A 15 -24.53 -26.61 15.57
C SER A 15 -24.15 -26.99 14.15
N ALA A 16 -23.55 -26.06 13.42
CA ALA A 16 -23.33 -26.19 11.99
C ALA A 16 -21.92 -25.73 11.62
N TYR A 17 -21.44 -26.20 10.47
CA TYR A 17 -20.29 -25.63 9.79
C TYR A 17 -20.79 -24.84 8.58
N PHE A 18 -20.39 -23.58 8.48
CA PHE A 18 -20.67 -22.75 7.30
C PHE A 18 -19.39 -22.50 6.51
N ASP A 19 -19.52 -22.36 5.19
CA ASP A 19 -18.41 -21.96 4.33
C ASP A 19 -17.88 -20.57 4.76
N PRO A 20 -16.59 -20.45 5.16
CA PRO A 20 -16.04 -19.20 5.68
C PRO A 20 -16.12 -18.03 4.70
N THR A 21 -15.99 -18.30 3.40
CA THR A 21 -16.04 -17.27 2.35
C THR A 21 -17.44 -16.69 2.22
N THR A 22 -18.45 -17.55 2.29
CA THR A 22 -19.86 -17.19 2.23
C THR A 22 -20.25 -16.32 3.42
N ILE A 23 -19.87 -16.72 4.64
CA ILE A 23 -20.13 -15.91 5.83
C ILE A 23 -19.43 -14.55 5.72
N ARG A 24 -18.14 -14.51 5.35
CA ARG A 24 -17.39 -13.26 5.20
C ARG A 24 -18.03 -12.29 4.21
N ARG A 25 -18.49 -12.80 3.06
CA ARG A 25 -19.18 -11.99 2.05
C ARG A 25 -20.52 -11.46 2.57
N GLY A 26 -21.30 -12.31 3.23
CA GLY A 26 -22.58 -11.93 3.84
C GLY A 26 -22.40 -10.83 4.90
N CYS A 27 -21.50 -11.02 5.85
CA CYS A 27 -21.20 -10.05 6.90
C CYS A 27 -20.75 -8.70 6.36
N LYS A 28 -19.85 -8.70 5.37
CA LYS A 28 -19.39 -7.46 4.73
C LYS A 28 -20.52 -6.74 3.98
N SER A 29 -21.38 -7.48 3.29
CA SER A 29 -22.51 -6.91 2.56
C SER A 29 -23.59 -6.33 3.47
N LEU A 30 -23.81 -6.95 4.63
CA LEU A 30 -24.84 -6.55 5.60
C LEU A 30 -24.33 -5.54 6.64
N GLY A 31 -23.02 -5.33 6.74
CA GLY A 31 -22.42 -4.50 7.81
C GLY A 31 -22.56 -5.12 9.20
N LEU A 32 -22.74 -6.44 9.30
CA LEU A 32 -22.96 -7.15 10.56
C LEU A 32 -21.71 -7.93 10.96
N SER A 33 -21.21 -7.66 12.17
CA SER A 33 -20.11 -8.40 12.77
C SER A 33 -20.54 -8.92 14.14
N THR A 34 -20.49 -10.24 14.32
CA THR A 34 -20.80 -10.89 15.59
C THR A 34 -19.67 -11.85 15.97
N GLU A 35 -19.63 -12.26 17.23
CA GLU A 35 -18.73 -13.30 17.71
C GLU A 35 -18.89 -14.62 16.91
N SER A 36 -20.12 -14.97 16.52
CA SER A 36 -20.38 -16.14 15.70
C SER A 36 -19.82 -15.98 14.28
N SER A 37 -20.10 -14.85 13.62
CA SER A 37 -19.61 -14.62 12.26
C SER A 37 -18.09 -14.57 12.23
N TYR A 38 -17.46 -13.90 13.20
CA TYR A 38 -16.00 -13.84 13.34
C TYR A 38 -15.33 -15.22 13.37
N ARG A 39 -15.94 -16.18 14.09
CA ARG A 39 -15.46 -17.57 14.17
C ARG A 39 -15.66 -18.32 12.85
N PHE A 40 -16.85 -18.24 12.26
CA PHE A 40 -17.13 -18.92 10.99
C PHE A 40 -16.27 -18.38 9.83
N GLU A 41 -15.99 -17.09 9.78
CA GLU A 41 -15.12 -16.47 8.77
C GLU A 41 -13.68 -17.00 8.77
N ARG A 42 -13.21 -17.54 9.89
CA ARG A 42 -11.85 -18.10 10.05
C ARG A 42 -11.81 -19.61 9.85
N GLY A 43 -12.96 -20.25 9.68
CA GLY A 43 -13.10 -21.69 9.76
C GLY A 43 -13.15 -22.16 11.21
N ILE A 44 -14.04 -23.11 11.46
CA ILE A 44 -14.17 -23.79 12.75
C ILE A 44 -13.85 -25.28 12.60
N ASP A 45 -13.69 -25.97 13.72
CA ASP A 45 -13.52 -27.41 13.74
C ASP A 45 -14.77 -28.13 13.21
N MET A 46 -14.64 -28.75 12.03
CA MET A 46 -15.74 -29.47 11.39
C MET A 46 -16.11 -30.77 12.13
N GLU A 47 -15.15 -31.43 12.78
CA GLU A 47 -15.44 -32.64 13.59
C GLU A 47 -15.89 -32.26 15.02
N GLY A 48 -15.65 -31.02 15.43
CA GLY A 48 -16.07 -30.48 16.72
C GLY A 48 -17.58 -30.15 16.83
N VAL A 49 -18.31 -30.14 15.70
CA VAL A 49 -19.72 -29.70 15.61
C VAL A 49 -20.64 -30.52 16.53
N THR A 50 -20.52 -31.85 16.50
CA THR A 50 -21.33 -32.76 17.34
C THR A 50 -20.95 -32.64 18.81
N ARG A 51 -19.65 -32.57 19.11
CA ARG A 51 -19.20 -32.39 20.50
C ARG A 51 -19.72 -31.08 21.10
N ALA A 52 -19.80 -30.02 20.29
CA ALA A 52 -20.30 -28.72 20.72
C ALA A 52 -21.80 -28.76 21.05
N ILE A 53 -22.63 -29.40 20.21
CA ILE A 53 -24.08 -29.48 20.44
C ILE A 53 -24.42 -30.34 21.66
N ASP A 54 -23.71 -31.45 21.86
CA ASP A 54 -23.88 -32.30 23.04
C ASP A 54 -23.49 -31.57 24.32
N ARG A 55 -22.42 -30.77 24.26
CA ARG A 55 -22.00 -29.94 25.40
C ARG A 55 -23.02 -28.85 25.71
N ALA A 56 -23.58 -28.20 24.68
CA ALA A 56 -24.64 -27.20 24.86
C ALA A 56 -25.90 -27.83 25.47
N ALA A 57 -26.37 -28.97 24.96
CA ALA A 57 -27.50 -29.70 25.50
C ALA A 57 -27.28 -30.12 26.96
N SER A 58 -26.08 -30.62 27.28
CA SER A 58 -25.68 -30.97 28.65
C SER A 58 -25.73 -29.76 29.60
N LEU A 59 -25.26 -28.60 29.17
CA LEU A 59 -25.27 -27.39 29.99
C LEU A 59 -26.70 -26.86 30.19
N ILE A 60 -27.52 -26.87 29.14
CA ILE A 60 -28.94 -26.48 29.24
C ILE A 60 -29.68 -27.40 30.22
N LEU A 61 -29.46 -28.72 30.15
CA LEU A 61 -30.07 -29.66 31.08
C LEU A 61 -29.70 -29.36 32.54
N VAL A 62 -28.44 -29.04 32.80
CA VAL A 62 -27.95 -28.75 34.16
C VAL A 62 -28.47 -27.41 34.68
N LEU A 63 -28.56 -26.39 33.82
CA LEU A 63 -28.84 -25.01 34.24
C LEU A 63 -30.32 -24.63 34.16
N ALA A 64 -31.04 -25.14 33.16
CA ALA A 64 -32.44 -24.81 32.88
C ALA A 64 -33.38 -26.01 33.03
N GLY A 65 -32.85 -27.22 33.24
CA GLY A 65 -33.64 -28.44 33.31
C GLY A 65 -34.15 -28.92 31.94
N GLY A 66 -35.32 -29.55 31.92
CA GLY A 66 -35.93 -30.10 30.72
C GLY A 66 -35.53 -31.54 30.41
N LYS A 67 -35.83 -31.99 29.20
CA LYS A 67 -35.57 -33.36 28.74
C LYS A 67 -34.88 -33.33 27.37
N VAL A 68 -33.67 -33.88 27.31
CA VAL A 68 -32.93 -34.01 26.05
C VAL A 68 -33.56 -35.12 25.20
N ALA A 69 -33.88 -34.80 23.95
CA ALA A 69 -34.39 -35.79 22.99
C ALA A 69 -33.32 -36.84 22.67
N LYS A 70 -33.75 -38.04 22.27
CA LYS A 70 -32.82 -39.12 21.91
C LYS A 70 -32.31 -38.92 20.48
N GLY A 71 -30.99 -38.84 20.34
CA GLY A 71 -30.31 -38.78 19.04
C GLY A 71 -30.09 -37.36 18.52
N ILE A 72 -29.47 -37.28 17.34
CA ILE A 72 -29.17 -36.05 16.61
C ILE A 72 -29.63 -36.19 15.16
N ILE A 73 -30.06 -35.09 14.55
CA ILE A 73 -30.27 -35.01 13.11
C ILE A 73 -28.99 -34.43 12.50
N ASP A 74 -28.17 -35.28 11.88
CA ASP A 74 -26.90 -34.88 11.28
C ASP A 74 -26.97 -34.97 9.74
N VAL A 75 -26.99 -33.81 9.08
CA VAL A 75 -27.02 -33.69 7.62
C VAL A 75 -25.63 -33.32 7.12
N TYR A 76 -24.83 -34.34 6.80
CA TYR A 76 -23.43 -34.17 6.45
C TYR A 76 -23.07 -34.81 5.09
N PRO A 77 -23.47 -34.19 3.97
CA PRO A 77 -23.41 -34.81 2.63
C PRO A 77 -21.98 -35.08 2.15
N LYS A 78 -21.03 -34.22 2.55
CA LYS A 78 -19.61 -34.37 2.22
C LYS A 78 -18.79 -34.41 3.49
N ARG A 79 -18.48 -35.62 3.95
CA ARG A 79 -17.64 -35.83 5.13
C ARG A 79 -16.26 -35.23 4.94
N PHE A 80 -15.75 -34.61 6.00
CA PHE A 80 -14.38 -34.11 6.06
C PHE A 80 -13.39 -35.26 5.88
N ALA A 81 -12.37 -35.02 5.06
CA ALA A 81 -11.22 -35.88 4.94
C ALA A 81 -9.99 -35.06 5.33
N PRO A 82 -9.29 -35.40 6.44
CA PRO A 82 -8.16 -34.61 6.89
C PRO A 82 -7.03 -34.67 5.85
N PRO A 83 -6.33 -33.56 5.61
CA PRO A 83 -5.25 -33.54 4.63
C PRO A 83 -4.11 -34.46 5.08
N ARG A 84 -3.50 -35.15 4.12
CA ARG A 84 -2.30 -35.96 4.35
C ARG A 84 -1.11 -35.22 3.77
N ILE A 85 -0.38 -34.53 4.63
CA ILE A 85 0.68 -33.62 4.23
C ILE A 85 2.02 -34.34 4.37
N ARG A 86 2.82 -34.36 3.31
CA ARG A 86 4.16 -34.92 3.36
C ARG A 86 5.16 -33.86 3.84
N ILE A 87 6.00 -34.21 4.79
CA ILE A 87 7.13 -33.38 5.24
C ILE A 87 8.45 -34.16 5.18
N ARG A 88 9.47 -33.51 4.60
CA ARG A 88 10.82 -34.06 4.45
C ARG A 88 11.78 -33.33 5.37
N THR A 89 12.51 -34.06 6.21
CA THR A 89 13.54 -33.50 7.10
C THR A 89 14.55 -32.64 6.34
N SER A 90 14.97 -33.09 5.15
CA SER A 90 15.91 -32.36 4.30
C SER A 90 15.32 -31.02 3.81
N ARG A 91 14.04 -30.99 3.45
CA ARG A 91 13.36 -29.77 2.99
C ARG A 91 13.15 -28.80 4.15
N THR A 92 12.74 -29.28 5.33
CA THR A 92 12.62 -28.48 6.55
C THR A 92 13.93 -27.78 6.87
N ASN A 93 15.03 -28.53 6.94
CA ASN A 93 16.35 -27.96 7.22
C ASN A 93 16.84 -27.02 6.12
N LYS A 94 16.52 -27.29 4.85
CA LYS A 94 16.86 -26.39 3.75
C LYS A 94 16.11 -25.05 3.84
N ILE A 95 14.84 -25.05 4.24
CA ILE A 95 14.05 -23.82 4.38
C ILE A 95 14.47 -23.05 5.63
N LEU A 96 14.66 -23.73 6.76
CA LEU A 96 14.99 -23.10 8.02
C LEU A 96 16.48 -22.80 8.20
N GLY A 97 17.36 -23.34 7.35
CA GLY A 97 18.81 -23.25 7.58
C GLY A 97 19.30 -24.01 8.82
N THR A 98 18.48 -24.93 9.34
CA THR A 98 18.75 -25.69 10.57
C THR A 98 19.36 -27.07 10.30
N ARG A 99 19.71 -27.80 11.37
CA ARG A 99 20.14 -29.21 11.32
C ARG A 99 19.31 -30.10 12.25
N LEU A 100 17.99 -29.90 12.23
CA LEU A 100 17.04 -30.67 13.03
C LEU A 100 17.01 -32.13 12.58
N SER A 101 17.00 -33.05 13.54
CA SER A 101 16.78 -34.47 13.25
C SER A 101 15.31 -34.75 12.94
N GLY A 102 15.04 -35.81 12.16
CA GLY A 102 13.66 -36.23 11.89
C GLY A 102 12.87 -36.58 13.16
N LYS A 103 13.55 -37.09 14.20
CA LYS A 103 12.95 -37.36 15.51
C LYS A 103 12.45 -36.09 16.19
N VAL A 104 13.23 -35.00 16.16
CA VAL A 104 12.83 -33.70 16.72
C VAL A 104 11.62 -33.15 15.97
N ILE A 105 11.67 -33.15 14.64
CA ILE A 105 10.56 -32.69 13.78
C ILE A 105 9.28 -33.47 14.09
N LYS A 106 9.36 -34.80 14.12
CA LYS A 106 8.23 -35.68 14.45
C LYS A 106 7.65 -35.34 15.82
N THR A 107 8.50 -35.21 16.84
CA THR A 107 8.07 -34.91 18.21
C THR A 107 7.34 -33.58 18.29
N ARG A 108 7.89 -32.52 17.68
CA ARG A 108 7.24 -31.19 17.69
C ARG A 108 5.89 -31.16 17.02
N LEU A 109 5.71 -31.91 15.95
CA LEU A 109 4.41 -32.02 15.29
C LEU A 109 3.41 -32.85 16.11
N GLN A 110 3.90 -33.88 16.82
CA GLN A 110 3.07 -34.67 17.74
C GLN A 110 2.65 -33.86 18.98
N ASP A 111 3.52 -33.01 19.52
CA ASP A 111 3.23 -32.09 20.63
C ASP A 111 2.04 -31.16 20.29
N LEU A 112 1.82 -30.89 19.00
CA LEU A 112 0.72 -30.08 18.47
C LEU A 112 -0.57 -30.88 18.20
N GLY A 113 -0.61 -32.15 18.60
CA GLY A 113 -1.75 -33.03 18.40
C GLY A 113 -1.86 -33.62 16.98
N MET A 114 -0.83 -33.49 16.14
CA MET A 114 -0.85 -34.07 14.79
C MET A 114 -0.48 -35.55 14.81
N LYS A 115 -1.14 -36.34 13.97
CA LYS A 115 -0.75 -37.74 13.74
C LYS A 115 0.38 -37.79 12.73
N VAL A 116 1.54 -38.29 13.15
CA VAL A 116 2.75 -38.35 12.31
C VAL A 116 3.13 -39.80 12.04
N LEU A 117 3.09 -40.20 10.76
CA LEU A 117 3.45 -41.53 10.27
C LEU A 117 4.78 -41.46 9.54
N GLU A 118 5.72 -42.33 9.91
CA GLU A 118 7.00 -42.45 9.20
C GLU A 118 6.80 -43.29 7.93
N LYS A 119 7.20 -42.75 6.77
CA LYS A 119 7.05 -43.39 5.45
C LYS A 119 8.38 -43.75 4.80
N GLY A 120 9.49 -43.51 5.50
CA GLY A 120 10.85 -43.73 5.03
C GLY A 120 11.84 -42.85 5.78
N ARG A 121 13.14 -43.03 5.51
CA ARG A 121 14.20 -42.29 6.17
C ARG A 121 14.06 -40.79 5.93
N GLY A 122 13.67 -40.04 6.97
CA GLY A 122 13.49 -38.58 6.91
C GLY A 122 12.27 -38.11 6.13
N LEU A 123 11.28 -38.98 5.93
CA LEU A 123 10.01 -38.68 5.27
C LEU A 123 8.83 -39.05 6.19
N TYR A 124 7.97 -38.07 6.47
CA TYR A 124 6.79 -38.24 7.31
C TYR A 124 5.52 -37.83 6.56
N GLU A 125 4.44 -38.55 6.84
CA GLU A 125 3.08 -38.19 6.49
C GLU A 125 2.38 -37.69 7.75
N VAL A 126 1.90 -36.45 7.72
CA VAL A 126 1.33 -35.74 8.85
C VAL A 126 -0.15 -35.49 8.56
N ILE A 127 -0.98 -35.83 9.52
CA ILE A 127 -2.42 -35.61 9.49
C ILE A 127 -2.72 -34.63 10.62
N PRO A 128 -2.98 -33.34 10.32
CA PRO A 128 -3.34 -32.37 11.33
C PRO A 128 -4.75 -32.65 11.86
N PRO A 129 -5.05 -32.21 13.10
CA PRO A 129 -6.40 -32.28 13.62
C PRO A 129 -7.35 -31.35 12.83
N SER A 130 -8.63 -31.67 12.83
CA SER A 130 -9.70 -31.00 12.07
C SER A 130 -9.88 -29.51 12.39
N TYR A 131 -9.51 -29.07 13.60
CA TYR A 131 -9.49 -27.65 13.98
C TYR A 131 -8.34 -26.84 13.36
N ARG A 132 -7.34 -27.48 12.73
CA ARG A 132 -6.21 -26.81 12.06
C ARG A 132 -6.46 -26.65 10.56
N VAL A 133 -7.41 -25.78 10.24
CA VAL A 133 -7.84 -25.49 8.86
C VAL A 133 -6.75 -24.81 8.00
N ASP A 134 -5.75 -24.24 8.66
CA ASP A 134 -4.60 -23.53 8.08
C ASP A 134 -3.51 -24.47 7.53
N LEU A 135 -3.45 -25.72 7.98
CA LEU A 135 -2.41 -26.67 7.59
C LEU A 135 -2.80 -27.47 6.35
N GLN A 136 -2.21 -27.13 5.19
CA GLN A 136 -2.54 -27.78 3.91
C GLN A 136 -1.32 -28.24 3.11
N ARG A 137 -0.15 -27.65 3.37
CA ARG A 137 1.08 -27.82 2.59
C ARG A 137 2.26 -28.15 3.50
N GLU A 138 3.30 -28.70 2.91
CA GLU A 138 4.56 -29.01 3.61
C GLU A 138 5.14 -27.77 4.32
N VAL A 139 5.05 -26.59 3.70
CA VAL A 139 5.62 -25.36 4.28
C VAL A 139 4.88 -24.91 5.54
N ASP A 140 3.57 -25.14 5.62
CA ASP A 140 2.76 -24.79 6.79
C ASP A 140 3.21 -25.65 8.00
N LEU A 141 3.57 -26.91 7.77
CA LEU A 141 4.18 -27.76 8.80
C LEU A 141 5.61 -27.34 9.17
N ILE A 142 6.39 -26.87 8.19
CA ILE A 142 7.75 -26.37 8.43
C ILE A 142 7.71 -25.12 9.33
N GLU A 143 6.72 -24.25 9.14
CA GLU A 143 6.45 -23.12 10.02
C GLU A 143 6.13 -23.59 11.45
N GLU A 144 5.26 -24.58 11.61
CA GLU A 144 4.94 -25.14 12.93
C GLU A 144 6.18 -25.72 13.63
N VAL A 145 7.06 -26.38 12.89
CA VAL A 145 8.35 -26.83 13.41
C VAL A 145 9.20 -25.64 13.85
N ALA A 146 9.32 -24.59 13.03
CA ALA A 146 10.08 -23.40 13.37
C ALA A 146 9.52 -22.73 14.63
N ARG A 147 8.19 -22.64 14.75
CA ARG A 147 7.48 -22.04 15.89
C ARG A 147 7.73 -22.81 17.17
N MET A 148 7.68 -24.14 17.11
CA MET A 148 7.91 -25.02 18.26
C MET A 148 9.38 -25.12 18.66
N VAL A 149 10.30 -24.99 17.71
CA VAL A 149 11.75 -24.92 17.99
C VAL A 149 12.12 -23.53 18.51
N GLY A 150 11.38 -22.49 18.13
CA GLY A 150 11.64 -21.09 18.45
C GLY A 150 12.38 -20.38 17.32
N TYR A 151 11.82 -19.26 16.84
CA TYR A 151 12.38 -18.50 15.72
C TYR A 151 13.77 -17.94 16.02
N GLN A 152 14.05 -17.64 17.29
CA GLN A 152 15.36 -17.20 17.77
C GLN A 152 16.46 -18.25 17.58
N ASN A 153 16.09 -19.52 17.40
CA ASN A 153 17.03 -20.62 17.19
C ASN A 153 17.30 -20.87 15.69
N VAL A 154 16.63 -20.13 14.80
CA VAL A 154 16.90 -20.16 13.36
C VAL A 154 18.16 -19.35 13.06
N PRO A 155 19.21 -19.94 12.44
CA PRO A 155 20.45 -19.21 12.18
C PRO A 155 20.24 -18.01 11.25
N VAL A 156 20.78 -16.86 11.65
CA VAL A 156 20.86 -15.69 10.78
C VAL A 156 21.99 -15.92 9.77
N THR A 157 21.65 -15.86 8.49
CA THR A 157 22.62 -15.99 7.40
C THR A 157 22.36 -14.90 6.36
N ILE A 158 23.38 -14.57 5.58
CA ILE A 158 23.25 -13.65 4.44
C ILE A 158 23.14 -14.51 3.18
N PRO A 159 22.15 -14.27 2.29
CA PRO A 159 22.07 -15.02 1.05
C PRO A 159 23.31 -14.76 0.20
N CYS A 160 23.90 -15.81 -0.36
CA CYS A 160 24.96 -15.66 -1.34
C CYS A 160 24.34 -15.10 -2.62
N ILE A 161 24.59 -13.82 -2.90
CA ILE A 161 24.16 -13.14 -4.11
C ILE A 161 25.38 -13.07 -5.03
N ARG A 162 25.22 -13.51 -6.28
CA ARG A 162 26.24 -13.26 -7.30
C ARG A 162 26.19 -11.77 -7.63
N ALA A 163 27.31 -11.08 -7.44
CA ALA A 163 27.41 -9.70 -7.86
C ALA A 163 27.12 -9.61 -9.37
N THR A 164 26.15 -8.78 -9.73
CA THR A 164 25.91 -8.36 -11.10
C THR A 164 26.50 -6.96 -11.29
N GLU A 165 27.02 -6.67 -12.48
CA GLU A 165 27.51 -5.33 -12.85
C GLU A 165 26.35 -4.37 -13.19
N GLU A 166 25.19 -4.55 -12.55
CA GLU A 166 24.09 -3.61 -12.73
C GLU A 166 24.42 -2.34 -11.95
N GLY A 167 24.85 -1.31 -12.68
CA GLY A 167 25.04 0.03 -12.14
C GLY A 167 23.71 0.65 -11.68
N GLU A 168 23.80 1.80 -11.03
CA GLU A 168 22.62 2.53 -10.57
C GLU A 168 21.67 2.86 -11.74
N ARG A 169 20.36 2.82 -11.47
CA ARG A 169 19.38 3.18 -12.50
C ARG A 169 19.58 4.64 -12.88
N ARG A 170 19.54 4.93 -14.18
CA ARG A 170 19.68 6.31 -14.70
C ARG A 170 18.72 7.29 -14.05
N GLU A 171 17.53 6.84 -13.67
CA GLU A 171 16.52 7.67 -12.99
C GLU A 171 16.95 8.05 -11.58
N ASP A 172 17.63 7.15 -10.85
CA ASP A 172 18.15 7.43 -9.52
C ASP A 172 19.28 8.46 -9.59
N LEU A 173 20.23 8.26 -10.52
CA LEU A 173 21.30 9.21 -10.80
C LEU A 173 20.78 10.59 -11.18
N LEU A 174 19.75 10.64 -12.03
CA LEU A 174 19.13 11.89 -12.46
C LEU A 174 18.43 12.60 -11.28
N ARG A 175 17.65 11.86 -10.49
CA ARG A 175 16.99 12.39 -9.28
C ARG A 175 18.01 12.99 -8.33
N ASP A 176 19.09 12.27 -8.05
CA ASP A 176 20.07 12.69 -7.05
C ASP A 176 20.84 13.93 -7.52
N LYS A 177 21.16 14.00 -8.82
CA LYS A 177 21.76 15.19 -9.45
C LYS A 177 20.83 16.41 -9.38
N ILE A 178 19.53 16.26 -9.66
CA ILE A 178 18.55 17.34 -9.53
C ILE A 178 18.49 17.84 -8.10
N LYS A 179 18.40 16.92 -7.12
CA LYS A 179 18.37 17.27 -5.70
C LYS A 179 19.63 18.01 -5.26
N GLU A 180 20.79 17.62 -5.74
CA GLU A 180 22.05 18.29 -5.46
C GLU A 180 22.04 19.74 -5.98
N ILE A 181 21.72 19.94 -7.26
CA ILE A 181 21.71 21.26 -7.89
C ILE A 181 20.68 22.19 -7.23
N MET A 182 19.45 21.71 -7.02
CA MET A 182 18.37 22.50 -6.41
C MET A 182 18.69 22.90 -4.97
N ARG A 183 19.26 21.98 -4.16
CA ARG A 183 19.71 22.30 -2.79
C ARG A 183 20.88 23.29 -2.81
N GLY A 184 21.81 23.16 -3.76
CA GLY A 184 22.89 24.12 -3.96
C GLY A 184 22.41 25.54 -4.23
N MET A 185 21.25 25.69 -4.89
CA MET A 185 20.58 26.98 -5.11
C MET A 185 19.76 27.48 -3.91
N GLY A 186 19.73 26.73 -2.80
CA GLY A 186 18.97 27.07 -1.59
C GLY A 186 17.49 26.72 -1.66
N PHE A 187 17.07 25.82 -2.56
CA PHE A 187 15.72 25.29 -2.54
C PHE A 187 15.59 24.15 -1.53
N SER A 188 14.43 24.08 -0.86
CA SER A 188 14.02 22.96 -0.02
C SER A 188 13.19 21.98 -0.82
N GLU A 189 13.51 20.69 -0.74
CA GLU A 189 12.68 19.66 -1.36
C GLU A 189 11.38 19.49 -0.58
N VAL A 190 10.26 19.41 -1.28
CA VAL A 190 8.95 19.09 -0.71
C VAL A 190 8.37 17.86 -1.41
N ILE A 191 7.54 17.12 -0.68
CA ILE A 191 6.81 15.96 -1.21
C ILE A 191 5.33 16.24 -1.03
N THR A 192 4.60 16.32 -2.13
CA THR A 192 3.16 16.63 -2.09
C THR A 192 2.33 15.39 -2.44
N TYR A 193 1.05 15.40 -2.08
CA TYR A 193 0.17 14.29 -2.42
C TYR A 193 0.03 14.14 -3.94
N SER A 194 0.04 12.90 -4.41
CA SER A 194 -0.27 12.58 -5.81
C SER A 194 -1.74 12.74 -6.16
N PHE A 195 -2.62 12.90 -5.16
CA PHE A 195 -4.06 13.10 -5.34
C PHE A 195 -4.42 14.57 -5.18
N ILE A 196 -5.21 15.10 -6.10
CA ILE A 196 -5.65 16.50 -6.12
C ILE A 196 -7.16 16.60 -6.41
N SER A 197 -7.70 17.81 -6.27
CA SER A 197 -9.04 18.13 -6.77
C SER A 197 -8.98 18.23 -8.30
N PRO A 198 -10.00 17.73 -9.04
CA PRO A 198 -10.10 17.95 -10.48
C PRO A 198 -10.13 19.44 -10.82
N ASP A 199 -10.65 20.29 -9.93
CA ASP A 199 -10.75 21.74 -10.14
C ASP A 199 -9.37 22.43 -10.10
N SER A 200 -8.36 21.81 -9.46
CA SER A 200 -7.06 22.43 -9.20
C SER A 200 -6.18 22.68 -10.45
N VAL A 201 -6.52 22.08 -11.58
CA VAL A 201 -5.76 22.26 -12.84
C VAL A 201 -6.56 23.02 -13.90
N GLU A 202 -7.80 23.43 -13.61
CA GLU A 202 -8.62 24.19 -14.56
C GLU A 202 -7.95 25.51 -14.97
N LEU A 203 -7.31 26.19 -14.01
CA LEU A 203 -6.59 27.44 -14.23
C LEU A 203 -5.17 27.23 -14.78
N LEU A 204 -4.70 25.98 -14.82
CA LEU A 204 -3.36 25.61 -15.30
C LEU A 204 -3.38 25.10 -16.73
N ASP A 205 -4.48 24.50 -17.18
CA ASP A 205 -4.59 23.87 -18.49
C ASP A 205 -4.68 24.90 -19.62
N SER A 206 -3.62 25.03 -20.42
CA SER A 206 -3.56 26.00 -21.51
C SER A 206 -4.28 25.58 -22.79
N GLY A 207 -4.88 24.37 -22.82
CA GLY A 207 -5.61 23.85 -23.98
C GLY A 207 -4.79 23.76 -25.28
N GLY A 208 -3.46 23.66 -25.17
CA GLY A 208 -2.53 23.69 -26.30
C GLY A 208 -2.29 22.31 -26.92
N GLU A 209 -1.37 22.25 -27.89
CA GLU A 209 -0.90 21.00 -28.49
C GLU A 209 -0.08 20.21 -27.46
N GLY A 210 -0.62 19.07 -26.98
CA GLY A 210 -0.01 18.22 -25.96
C GLY A 210 -1.03 17.46 -25.13
N LEU A 211 -0.58 16.77 -24.09
CA LEU A 211 -1.47 16.12 -23.12
C LEU A 211 -2.18 17.18 -22.28
N SER A 212 -3.51 17.20 -22.35
CA SER A 212 -4.30 18.09 -21.51
C SER A 212 -4.10 17.75 -20.04
N LEU A 213 -3.95 18.78 -19.19
CA LEU A 213 -3.90 18.59 -17.75
C LEU A 213 -5.22 18.04 -17.18
N LYS A 214 -6.30 18.02 -17.97
CA LYS A 214 -7.60 17.46 -17.59
C LYS A 214 -7.73 15.95 -17.87
N SER A 215 -6.72 15.32 -18.46
CA SER A 215 -6.69 13.86 -18.69
C SER A 215 -6.37 13.11 -17.39
N PHE A 216 -7.28 13.19 -16.43
CA PHE A 216 -7.09 12.62 -15.09
C PHE A 216 -7.30 11.12 -15.04
N VAL A 217 -6.52 10.46 -14.19
CA VAL A 217 -6.88 9.15 -13.62
C VAL A 217 -7.79 9.39 -12.41
N LYS A 218 -9.03 8.92 -12.47
CA LYS A 218 -10.00 9.05 -11.37
C LYS A 218 -9.85 7.92 -10.36
N ILE A 219 -9.94 8.24 -9.07
CA ILE A 219 -9.98 7.24 -8.01
C ILE A 219 -11.41 6.73 -7.90
N MET A 220 -11.60 5.40 -7.88
CA MET A 220 -12.93 4.79 -7.82
C MET A 220 -13.64 5.06 -6.48
N ASN A 221 -12.91 4.99 -5.36
CA ASN A 221 -13.44 5.20 -4.01
C ASN A 221 -12.60 6.26 -3.27
N PRO A 222 -12.67 7.54 -3.65
CA PRO A 222 -11.90 8.58 -3.00
C PRO A 222 -12.43 8.87 -1.59
N LEU A 223 -11.55 9.23 -0.67
CA LEU A 223 -11.95 9.64 0.68
C LEU A 223 -12.61 11.03 0.69
N THR A 224 -12.18 11.92 -0.21
CA THR A 224 -12.66 13.31 -0.35
C THR A 224 -12.64 13.74 -1.82
N ARG A 225 -13.39 14.78 -2.18
CA ARG A 225 -13.36 15.36 -3.54
C ARG A 225 -12.02 16.01 -3.85
N GLU A 226 -11.38 16.59 -2.84
CA GLU A 226 -10.08 17.25 -2.92
C GLU A 226 -8.94 16.28 -3.22
N GLN A 227 -9.20 14.97 -3.15
CA GLN A 227 -8.26 13.89 -3.45
C GLN A 227 -8.92 12.85 -4.38
N SER A 228 -9.73 13.28 -5.35
CA SER A 228 -10.48 12.34 -6.20
C SER A 228 -9.79 11.96 -7.52
N VAL A 229 -8.70 12.66 -7.89
CA VAL A 229 -7.95 12.39 -9.12
C VAL A 229 -6.45 12.38 -8.89
N MET A 230 -5.71 11.64 -9.72
CA MET A 230 -4.26 11.73 -9.78
C MET A 230 -3.80 13.06 -10.40
N ARG A 231 -2.71 13.63 -9.88
CA ARG A 231 -2.15 14.89 -10.36
C ARG A 231 -1.57 14.76 -11.76
N THR A 232 -1.90 15.74 -12.61
CA THR A 232 -1.31 15.95 -13.94
C THR A 232 -0.26 17.06 -13.95
N SER A 233 -0.08 17.75 -12.80
CA SER A 233 0.92 18.80 -12.58
C SER A 233 1.37 18.79 -11.12
N LEU A 234 2.62 19.22 -10.89
CA LEU A 234 3.16 19.41 -9.53
C LEU A 234 2.75 20.77 -8.91
N LEU A 235 2.31 21.72 -9.75
CA LEU A 235 2.01 23.09 -9.29
C LEU A 235 0.90 23.16 -8.23
N PRO A 236 -0.24 22.44 -8.31
CA PRO A 236 -1.25 22.49 -7.26
C PRO A 236 -0.70 22.13 -5.87
N GLY A 237 0.14 21.09 -5.81
CA GLY A 237 0.82 20.68 -4.58
C GLY A 237 1.76 21.76 -4.07
N LEU A 238 2.66 22.24 -4.94
CA LEU A 238 3.63 23.28 -4.60
C LEU A 238 2.97 24.58 -4.13
N LEU A 239 1.88 25.00 -4.79
CA LEU A 239 1.12 26.20 -4.42
C LEU A 239 0.41 26.03 -3.07
N SER A 240 -0.11 24.84 -2.78
CA SER A 240 -0.68 24.55 -1.46
C SER A 240 0.38 24.65 -0.34
N VAL A 241 1.61 24.22 -0.62
CA VAL A 241 2.75 24.39 0.31
C VAL A 241 3.09 25.87 0.48
N LEU A 242 3.19 26.65 -0.60
CA LEU A 242 3.41 28.09 -0.52
C LEU A 242 2.32 28.78 0.31
N ARG A 243 1.05 28.56 -0.01
CA ARG A 243 -0.10 29.12 0.71
C ARG A 243 -0.03 28.83 2.21
N SER A 244 0.28 27.59 2.56
CA SER A 244 0.36 27.15 3.95
C SER A 244 1.51 27.82 4.73
N ASN A 245 2.65 28.05 4.09
CA ASN A 245 3.81 28.69 4.72
C ASN A 245 3.64 30.22 4.78
N LEU A 246 3.09 30.84 3.74
CA LEU A 246 2.76 32.27 3.74
C LEU A 246 1.74 32.61 4.84
N ALA A 247 0.73 31.75 5.06
CA ALA A 247 -0.22 31.91 6.16
C ALA A 247 0.43 31.82 7.56
N ARG A 248 1.64 31.28 7.66
CA ARG A 248 2.46 31.22 8.88
C ARG A 248 3.53 32.31 8.93
N ALA A 249 3.38 33.35 8.10
CA ALA A 249 4.26 34.50 8.02
C ALA A 249 5.70 34.20 7.58
N GLU A 250 5.91 33.11 6.83
CA GLU A 250 7.22 32.86 6.22
C GLU A 250 7.52 33.89 5.14
N LYS A 251 8.70 34.52 5.25
CA LYS A 251 9.05 35.72 4.48
C LYS A 251 9.74 35.42 3.16
N GLY A 252 10.34 34.25 3.01
CA GLY A 252 11.07 33.86 1.81
C GLY A 252 11.05 32.34 1.67
N ILE A 253 10.48 31.85 0.58
CA ILE A 253 10.25 30.43 0.35
C ILE A 253 10.85 30.06 -1.00
N LYS A 254 11.72 29.05 -1.02
CA LYS A 254 12.25 28.40 -2.22
C LYS A 254 12.02 26.91 -2.09
N ILE A 255 11.10 26.36 -2.88
CA ILE A 255 10.73 24.95 -2.80
C ILE A 255 10.75 24.29 -4.16
N PHE A 256 11.06 23.00 -4.19
CA PHE A 256 10.99 22.20 -5.40
C PHE A 256 10.50 20.79 -5.09
N GLU A 257 9.98 20.12 -6.10
CA GLU A 257 9.57 18.73 -6.05
C GLU A 257 10.04 18.02 -7.33
N TRP A 258 10.66 16.85 -7.17
CA TRP A 258 10.83 15.85 -8.21
C TRP A 258 9.75 14.79 -8.01
N GLY A 259 8.81 14.69 -8.93
CA GLY A 259 7.63 13.87 -8.70
C GLY A 259 6.96 13.39 -9.98
N LYS A 260 6.24 12.28 -9.87
CA LYS A 260 5.44 11.77 -10.98
C LYS A 260 4.18 12.59 -11.20
N VAL A 261 3.81 12.76 -12.46
CA VAL A 261 2.47 13.13 -12.91
C VAL A 261 1.86 11.98 -13.70
N PHE A 262 0.53 11.94 -13.76
CA PHE A 262 -0.23 10.80 -14.28
C PHE A 262 -1.26 11.28 -15.28
N PHE A 263 -1.11 10.86 -16.54
CA PHE A 263 -2.08 11.16 -17.58
C PHE A 263 -2.85 9.90 -17.95
N HIS A 264 -4.17 10.01 -17.96
CA HIS A 264 -5.03 8.97 -18.51
C HIS A 264 -4.75 8.81 -20.00
N THR A 265 -4.71 7.56 -20.45
CA THR A 265 -4.57 7.18 -21.86
C THR A 265 -5.60 6.11 -22.19
N GLU A 266 -5.76 5.78 -23.47
CA GLU A 266 -6.62 4.66 -23.90
C GLU A 266 -6.13 3.29 -23.41
N LYS A 267 -4.88 3.19 -22.92
CA LYS A 267 -4.33 1.96 -22.35
C LYS A 267 -4.83 1.73 -20.92
N GLU A 268 -4.69 0.49 -20.46
CA GLU A 268 -5.07 0.08 -19.10
C GLU A 268 -4.30 0.85 -18.02
N LEU A 269 -3.02 1.14 -18.25
CA LEU A 269 -2.18 1.91 -17.33
C LEU A 269 -2.02 3.37 -17.80
N PRO A 270 -1.94 4.34 -16.87
CA PRO A 270 -1.69 5.72 -17.21
C PRO A 270 -0.26 5.92 -17.75
N LEU A 271 -0.05 7.01 -18.47
CA LEU A 271 1.29 7.51 -18.72
C LEU A 271 1.81 8.16 -17.45
N GLU A 272 2.95 7.68 -16.97
CA GLU A 272 3.64 8.22 -15.80
C GLU A 272 4.94 8.90 -16.22
N GLU A 273 5.09 10.18 -15.86
CA GLU A 273 6.28 10.95 -16.18
C GLU A 273 6.82 11.64 -14.93
N TYR A 274 8.14 11.67 -14.77
CA TYR A 274 8.78 12.48 -13.74
C TYR A 274 8.93 13.92 -14.22
N TRP A 275 8.42 14.84 -13.42
CA TRP A 275 8.54 16.27 -13.64
C TRP A 275 9.35 16.90 -12.49
N VAL A 276 9.98 18.04 -12.78
CA VAL A 276 10.52 18.95 -11.76
C VAL A 276 9.62 20.17 -11.70
N GLY A 277 9.06 20.43 -10.53
CA GLY A 277 8.34 21.67 -10.23
C GLY A 277 9.12 22.48 -9.22
N ALA A 278 9.17 23.80 -9.38
CA ALA A 278 9.80 24.69 -8.43
C ALA A 278 8.99 25.97 -8.26
N CYS A 279 8.98 26.51 -7.05
CA CYS A 279 8.31 27.75 -6.72
C CYS A 279 9.20 28.61 -5.81
N VAL A 280 9.18 29.91 -6.06
CA VAL A 280 9.94 30.91 -5.29
C VAL A 280 8.99 32.06 -4.93
N CYS A 281 9.00 32.50 -3.68
CA CYS A 281 8.11 33.56 -3.20
C CYS A 281 8.76 34.37 -2.06
N GLY A 282 8.45 35.67 -1.98
CA GLY A 282 8.90 36.55 -0.89
C GLY A 282 10.32 37.06 -1.07
N LEU A 283 11.08 37.14 0.01
CA LEU A 283 12.45 37.60 0.04
C LEU A 283 13.39 36.58 -0.63
N TYR A 284 14.29 37.06 -1.48
CA TYR A 284 15.28 36.20 -2.16
C TYR A 284 16.27 35.56 -1.19
N ARG A 285 16.59 36.26 -0.09
CA ARG A 285 17.44 35.81 1.01
C ARG A 285 16.87 36.31 2.34
N PRO A 286 17.14 35.61 3.46
CA PRO A 286 16.86 36.12 4.79
C PRO A 286 17.57 37.46 5.03
N ARG A 287 16.92 38.35 5.79
CA ARG A 287 17.45 39.69 6.09
C ARG A 287 18.81 39.59 6.78
N ARG A 288 19.81 40.27 6.21
CA ARG A 288 21.14 40.45 6.81
C ARG A 288 21.30 41.90 7.25
N TRP A 289 22.13 42.15 8.27
CA TRP A 289 22.29 43.49 8.84
C TRP A 289 22.93 44.51 7.88
N TYR A 290 23.64 44.05 6.86
CA TYR A 290 24.42 44.86 5.91
C TYR A 290 23.87 44.85 4.47
N GLU A 291 22.77 44.12 4.21
CA GLU A 291 22.18 44.03 2.87
C GLU A 291 20.77 44.61 2.87
N ARG A 292 20.38 45.23 1.75
CA ARG A 292 19.00 45.65 1.53
C ARG A 292 18.15 44.43 1.19
N ASP A 293 16.91 44.43 1.68
CA ASP A 293 15.95 43.39 1.35
C ASP A 293 15.65 43.42 -0.17
N ARG A 294 15.75 42.24 -0.81
CA ARG A 294 15.39 42.03 -2.21
C ARG A 294 14.26 41.00 -2.27
N VAL A 295 13.16 41.37 -2.93
CA VAL A 295 12.06 40.45 -3.26
C VAL A 295 12.41 39.68 -4.53
N VAL A 296 12.00 38.42 -4.59
CA VAL A 296 12.20 37.58 -5.77
C VAL A 296 11.49 38.14 -7.01
N ASP A 297 12.10 37.95 -8.17
CA ASP A 297 11.53 38.34 -9.46
C ASP A 297 11.54 37.16 -10.46
N PHE A 298 11.08 37.42 -11.69
CA PHE A 298 11.05 36.40 -12.76
C PHE A 298 12.45 35.88 -13.12
N PHE A 299 13.49 36.70 -13.01
CA PHE A 299 14.85 36.31 -13.37
C PHE A 299 15.45 35.34 -12.35
N ASP A 300 14.99 35.36 -11.09
CA ASP A 300 15.44 34.39 -10.09
C ASP A 300 14.99 32.95 -10.43
N ILE A 301 13.74 32.76 -10.85
CA ILE A 301 13.25 31.43 -11.24
C ILE A 301 13.79 31.02 -12.62
N LYS A 302 13.98 31.99 -13.54
CA LYS A 302 14.65 31.74 -14.83
C LYS A 302 16.09 31.27 -14.63
N GLY A 303 16.87 31.96 -13.79
CA GLY A 303 18.24 31.59 -13.49
C GLY A 303 18.34 30.23 -12.79
N ALA A 304 17.39 29.90 -11.91
CA ALA A 304 17.32 28.56 -11.31
C ALA A 304 17.04 27.46 -12.36
N ALA A 305 16.15 27.73 -13.32
CA ALA A 305 15.87 26.81 -14.42
C ALA A 305 17.08 26.65 -15.36
N GLU A 306 17.78 27.74 -15.67
CA GLU A 306 19.02 27.73 -16.47
C GLU A 306 20.09 26.87 -15.80
N LEU A 307 20.41 27.14 -14.52
CA LEU A 307 21.44 26.40 -13.80
C LEU A 307 21.09 24.91 -13.63
N LEU A 308 19.82 24.59 -13.38
CA LEU A 308 19.36 23.20 -13.31
C LEU A 308 19.60 22.49 -14.63
N LEU A 309 19.13 23.06 -15.74
CA LEU A 309 19.21 22.43 -17.06
C LEU A 309 20.65 22.33 -17.57
N GLU A 310 21.47 23.35 -17.36
CA GLU A 310 22.91 23.31 -17.64
C GLU A 310 23.61 22.24 -16.81
N GLY A 311 23.31 22.18 -15.50
CA GLY A 311 23.84 21.15 -14.61
C GLY A 311 23.42 19.74 -15.01
N LEU A 312 22.26 19.57 -15.63
CA LEU A 312 21.80 18.31 -16.23
C LEU A 312 22.44 17.99 -17.59
N GLY A 313 23.23 18.90 -18.16
CA GLY A 313 23.92 18.72 -19.44
C GLY A 313 23.06 19.06 -20.65
N PHE A 314 21.96 19.80 -20.49
CA PHE A 314 21.27 20.39 -21.63
C PHE A 314 22.18 21.43 -22.29
N GLY A 315 22.20 21.43 -23.63
CA GLY A 315 23.01 22.35 -24.43
C GLY A 315 22.42 23.76 -24.48
N SER A 316 22.41 24.38 -25.66
CA SER A 316 21.87 25.74 -25.82
C SER A 316 20.37 25.80 -25.46
N LEU A 317 20.07 26.56 -24.42
CA LEU A 317 18.72 26.85 -23.97
C LEU A 317 18.18 28.10 -24.66
N SER A 318 16.91 28.08 -25.04
CA SER A 318 16.21 29.28 -25.53
C SER A 318 14.89 29.48 -24.79
N PHE A 319 14.66 30.72 -24.38
CA PHE A 319 13.46 31.14 -23.66
C PHE A 319 12.61 31.98 -24.61
N LYS A 320 11.40 31.51 -24.91
CA LYS A 320 10.45 32.24 -25.75
C LYS A 320 9.28 32.70 -24.90
N ARG A 321 8.93 33.99 -25.00
CA ARG A 321 7.81 34.57 -24.27
C ARG A 321 6.53 33.75 -24.46
N ASP A 322 5.78 33.51 -23.37
CA ASP A 322 4.54 32.74 -23.40
C ASP A 322 3.32 33.53 -22.90
N ALA A 323 2.88 34.47 -23.72
CA ALA A 323 1.80 35.40 -23.36
C ALA A 323 0.41 34.75 -23.21
N ARG A 324 0.25 33.46 -23.52
CA ARG A 324 -1.08 32.81 -23.61
C ARG A 324 -1.36 31.80 -22.50
N HIS A 325 -0.39 31.48 -21.65
CA HIS A 325 -0.63 30.50 -20.58
C HIS A 325 -1.60 31.06 -19.52
N PRO A 326 -2.68 30.34 -19.16
CA PRO A 326 -3.74 30.88 -18.31
C PRO A 326 -3.30 31.13 -16.86
N ALA A 327 -2.26 30.44 -16.40
CA ALA A 327 -1.76 30.54 -15.03
C ALA A 327 -0.71 31.63 -14.81
N TYR A 328 -0.06 32.12 -15.86
CA TYR A 328 1.10 33.00 -15.75
C TYR A 328 0.82 34.42 -16.25
N ASP A 329 1.53 35.39 -15.69
CA ASP A 329 1.58 36.77 -16.14
C ASP A 329 2.10 36.82 -17.60
N PRO A 330 1.34 37.39 -18.56
CA PRO A 330 1.70 37.39 -19.98
C PRO A 330 3.02 38.11 -20.33
N ASP A 331 3.49 39.01 -19.47
CA ASP A 331 4.75 39.74 -19.64
C ASP A 331 5.92 39.04 -18.93
N LEU A 332 5.63 38.20 -17.94
CA LEU A 332 6.61 37.53 -17.08
C LEU A 332 6.48 36.00 -17.14
N SER A 333 6.42 35.46 -18.36
CA SER A 333 6.33 34.03 -18.64
C SER A 333 7.17 33.63 -19.85
N ALA A 334 7.77 32.43 -19.79
CA ALA A 334 8.55 31.87 -20.88
C ALA A 334 8.41 30.35 -20.99
N ARG A 335 8.36 29.88 -22.23
CA ARG A 335 8.60 28.48 -22.59
C ARG A 335 10.09 28.24 -22.78
N ILE A 336 10.56 27.09 -22.30
CA ILE A 336 11.96 26.69 -22.31
C ILE A 336 12.15 25.64 -23.38
N PHE A 337 13.09 25.87 -24.30
CA PHE A 337 13.42 24.96 -25.38
C PHE A 337 14.88 24.55 -25.33
N SER A 338 15.15 23.28 -25.63
CA SER A 338 16.49 22.74 -25.92
C SER A 338 16.43 21.99 -27.23
N GLN A 339 17.39 22.25 -28.13
CA GLN A 339 17.45 21.63 -29.47
C GLN A 339 16.12 21.71 -30.24
N GLY A 340 15.37 22.80 -30.08
CA GLY A 340 14.08 23.02 -30.72
C GLY A 340 12.87 22.35 -30.06
N LYS A 341 13.06 21.49 -29.05
CA LYS A 341 11.97 20.82 -28.31
C LYS A 341 11.61 21.61 -27.04
N GLU A 342 10.31 21.80 -26.77
CA GLU A 342 9.84 22.36 -25.49
C GLU A 342 10.10 21.35 -24.37
N ILE A 343 10.79 21.80 -23.32
CA ILE A 343 11.18 20.96 -22.16
C ILE A 343 10.61 21.48 -20.84
N GLY A 344 9.94 22.63 -20.85
CA GLY A 344 9.34 23.19 -19.65
C GLY A 344 8.89 24.63 -19.82
N ARG A 345 8.52 25.24 -18.70
CA ARG A 345 7.96 26.58 -18.63
C ARG A 345 8.28 27.22 -17.28
N CYS A 346 8.45 28.53 -17.26
CA CYS A 346 8.54 29.30 -16.02
C CYS A 346 7.78 30.62 -16.16
N GLY A 347 7.30 31.16 -15.04
CA GLY A 347 6.59 32.43 -15.05
C GLY A 347 6.12 32.87 -13.68
N LYS A 348 5.71 34.13 -13.60
CA LYS A 348 5.03 34.69 -12.42
C LYS A 348 3.58 34.24 -12.44
N ILE A 349 3.10 33.61 -11.37
CA ILE A 349 1.71 33.16 -11.25
C ILE A 349 0.77 34.36 -11.13
N LEU A 350 -0.38 34.30 -11.81
CA LEU A 350 -1.41 35.33 -11.73
C LEU A 350 -2.16 35.29 -10.40
N PRO A 351 -2.58 36.43 -9.82
CA PRO A 351 -3.29 36.47 -8.53
C PRO A 351 -4.59 35.65 -8.45
N ARG A 352 -5.19 35.31 -9.59
CA ARG A 352 -6.43 34.51 -9.68
C ARG A 352 -6.20 33.01 -9.51
N VAL A 353 -4.95 32.56 -9.61
CA VAL A 353 -4.49 31.16 -9.47
C VAL A 353 -3.89 31.00 -8.09
#